data_AF-A0AAU3JH26-F1
#
_entry.id   AF-A0AAU3JH26-F1
#
_cell.length_a   1.000
_cell.length_b   1.000
_cell.length_c   1.000
_cell.angle_alpha   90.00
_cell.angle_beta   90.00
_cell.angle_gamma   90.00
#
_symmetry.space_group_name_H-M   'P 1'
#
loop_
_entity.id
_entity.type
_entity.pdbx_description
1 polymer ?
#
loop_
_entity_poly.entity_id
_entity_poly.type
_entity_poly.pdbx_seq_one_letter_code
_entity_poly.pdbx_strand_id
1 'polypeptide(L)'
;MPRSERSPLLLAGLLAAAGVTHFAAPSPYDATIPRALPGAPRTWTYVSGAAELALAAGIALPRTRKASALAAAAFFVGVFPANVKMAVDWRHRPTPQKAAALGRLPLQLPLVLWARSVARSGEGRS
;
A
#
# COMPACT_ATOMS: atom_id res chain seq x y z
N MET A 1 1.52 1.58 28.49
CA MET A 1 1.74 0.35 27.71
C MET A 1 2.84 0.60 26.68
N PRO A 2 3.95 -0.15 26.70
CA PRO A 2 4.99 0.02 25.68
C PRO A 2 4.39 -0.42 24.33
N ARG A 3 4.14 0.52 23.43
CA ARG A 3 3.64 0.20 22.08
C ARG A 3 4.75 -0.54 21.32
N SER A 4 4.56 -1.85 21.25
CA SER A 4 5.48 -2.85 20.72
C SER A 4 6.10 -2.46 19.37
N GLU A 5 7.43 -2.61 19.27
CA GLU A 5 8.19 -2.47 18.02
C GLU A 5 7.71 -3.40 16.89
N ARG A 6 6.89 -4.41 17.22
CA ARG A 6 6.27 -5.32 16.26
C ARG A 6 5.32 -4.60 15.31
N SER A 7 4.67 -3.52 15.74
CA SER A 7 3.67 -2.81 14.93
C SER A 7 4.27 -2.17 13.64
N PRO A 8 5.38 -1.41 13.71
CA PRO A 8 6.07 -0.92 12.51
C PRO A 8 6.60 -2.04 11.60
N LEU A 9 7.15 -3.12 12.18
CA LEU A 9 7.71 -4.23 11.40
C LEU A 9 6.62 -5.01 10.65
N LEU A 10 5.44 -5.17 11.24
CA LEU A 10 4.30 -5.77 10.56
C LEU A 10 3.82 -4.91 9.39
N LEU A 11 3.77 -3.58 9.55
CA LEU A 11 3.43 -2.67 8.46
C LEU A 11 4.48 -2.71 7.34
N ALA A 12 5.77 -2.75 7.70
CA ALA A 12 6.87 -2.92 6.76
C ALA A 12 6.77 -4.26 6.01
N GLY A 13 6.49 -5.36 6.72
CA GLY A 13 6.29 -6.68 6.11
C GLY A 13 5.12 -6.72 5.16
N LEU A 14 4.00 -6.06 5.50
CA LEU A 14 2.83 -5.96 4.64
C LEU A 14 3.13 -5.17 3.35
N LEU A 15 3.80 -4.02 3.47
CA LEU A 15 4.24 -3.23 2.32
C LEU A 15 5.26 -3.99 1.46
N ALA A 16 6.18 -4.73 2.08
CA ALA A 16 7.14 -5.53 1.35
C ALA A 16 6.47 -6.67 0.56
N ALA A 17 5.53 -7.38 1.18
CA ALA A 17 4.74 -8.40 0.52
C ALA A 17 3.92 -7.83 -0.64
N ALA A 18 3.24 -6.69 -0.43
CA ALA A 18 2.52 -5.98 -1.48
C ALA A 18 3.45 -5.59 -2.64
N GLY A 19 4.61 -5.01 -2.33
CA GLY A 19 5.60 -4.62 -3.34
C GLY A 19 6.09 -5.81 -4.17
N VAL A 20 6.39 -6.94 -3.53
CA VAL A 20 6.78 -8.18 -4.23
C VAL A 20 5.67 -8.66 -5.17
N THR A 21 4.39 -8.58 -4.77
CA THR A 21 3.29 -9.02 -5.65
C THR A 21 3.14 -8.16 -6.91
N HIS A 22 3.55 -6.89 -6.90
CA HIS A 22 3.59 -6.06 -8.12
C HIS A 22 4.58 -6.61 -9.15
N PHE A 23 5.68 -7.23 -8.72
CA PHE A 23 6.65 -7.86 -9.61
C PHE A 23 6.27 -9.30 -9.98
N ALA A 24 5.77 -10.07 -9.01
CA ALA A 24 5.43 -11.48 -9.20
C ALA A 24 4.14 -11.69 -9.98
N ALA A 25 3.13 -10.82 -9.78
CA ALA A 25 1.83 -10.90 -10.43
C ALA A 25 1.32 -9.51 -10.85
N PRO A 26 1.94 -8.86 -11.86
CA PRO A 26 1.61 -7.50 -12.28
C PRO A 26 0.24 -7.35 -12.98
N SER A 27 -0.26 -8.37 -13.68
CA SER A 27 -1.46 -8.24 -14.55
C SER A 27 -2.72 -7.71 -13.84
N PRO A 28 -3.06 -8.12 -12.60
CA PRO A 28 -4.17 -7.52 -11.86
C PRO A 28 -3.97 -6.03 -11.57
N TYR A 29 -2.74 -5.61 -11.28
CA TYR A 29 -2.40 -4.22 -10.99
C TYR A 29 -2.42 -3.36 -12.26
N ASP A 30 -1.90 -3.87 -13.37
CA ASP A 30 -1.93 -3.18 -14.68
C ASP A 30 -3.35 -2.81 -15.10
N ALA A 31 -4.34 -3.67 -14.82
CA ALA A 31 -5.74 -3.43 -15.14
C ALA A 31 -6.34 -2.25 -14.34
N THR A 32 -5.76 -1.93 -13.18
CA THR A 32 -6.23 -0.80 -12.33
C THR A 32 -5.75 0.54 -12.87
N ILE A 33 -4.65 0.56 -13.63
CA ILE A 33 -3.99 1.79 -14.03
C ILE A 33 -4.83 2.53 -15.10
N PRO A 34 -5.16 3.81 -14.89
CA PRO A 34 -5.91 4.59 -15.87
C PRO A 34 -5.19 4.65 -17.21
N ARG A 35 -5.92 4.42 -18.31
CA ARG A 35 -5.40 4.59 -19.68
C ARG A 35 -5.00 6.04 -20.01
N ALA A 36 -5.41 7.00 -19.18
CA ALA A 36 -5.04 8.41 -19.30
C ALA A 36 -3.61 8.71 -18.82
N LEU A 37 -2.97 7.78 -18.09
CA LEU A 37 -1.58 7.96 -17.69
C LEU A 37 -0.64 7.68 -18.87
N PRO A 38 0.37 8.53 -19.09
CA PRO A 38 1.36 8.30 -20.13
C PRO A 38 2.21 7.07 -19.80
N GLY A 39 2.52 6.27 -20.83
CA GLY A 39 3.37 5.07 -20.71
C GLY A 39 2.61 3.76 -20.53
N ALA A 40 3.35 2.67 -20.33
CA ALA A 40 2.77 1.35 -20.16
C ALA A 40 2.26 1.15 -18.71
N PRO A 41 1.05 0.59 -18.51
CA PRO A 41 0.56 0.21 -17.18
C PRO A 41 1.57 -0.62 -16.38
N ARG A 42 2.29 -1.53 -17.06
CA ARG A 42 3.35 -2.34 -16.46
C ARG A 42 4.45 -1.50 -15.78
N THR A 43 4.84 -0.38 -16.40
CA THR A 43 5.86 0.52 -15.84
C THR A 43 5.38 1.12 -14.53
N TRP A 44 4.15 1.62 -14.50
CA TRP A 44 3.56 2.20 -13.30
C TRP A 44 3.38 1.15 -12.19
N THR A 45 3.02 -0.08 -12.53
CA THR A 45 2.95 -1.21 -11.57
C THR A 45 4.32 -1.47 -10.93
N TYR A 46 5.40 -1.50 -11.70
CA TYR A 46 6.75 -1.70 -11.15
C TYR A 46 7.25 -0.50 -10.35
N VAL A 47 6.96 0.73 -10.78
CA VAL A 47 7.29 1.95 -10.02
C VAL A 47 6.55 1.96 -8.68
N SER A 48 5.27 1.59 -8.68
CA SER A 48 4.46 1.43 -7.47
C SER A 48 5.05 0.36 -6.53
N GLY A 49 5.38 -0.82 -7.06
CA GLY A 49 6.02 -1.89 -6.29
C GLY A 49 7.38 -1.48 -5.70
N ALA A 50 8.20 -0.76 -6.46
CA ALA A 50 9.47 -0.23 -5.96
C ALA A 50 9.27 0.81 -4.85
N ALA A 51 8.27 1.67 -4.98
CA ALA A 51 7.91 2.64 -3.94
C ALA A 51 7.44 1.94 -2.65
N GLU A 52 6.61 0.90 -2.75
CA GLU A 52 6.18 0.10 -1.58
C GLU A 52 7.36 -0.56 -0.86
N LEU A 53 8.32 -1.12 -1.61
CA LEU A 53 9.55 -1.70 -1.03
C LEU A 53 10.43 -0.65 -0.35
N ALA A 54 10.57 0.54 -0.96
CA ALA A 54 11.32 1.64 -0.36
C ALA A 54 10.66 2.13 0.94
N LEU A 55 9.32 2.22 0.98
CA LEU A 55 8.56 2.56 2.17
C LEU A 55 8.68 1.49 3.25
N ALA A 56 8.66 0.21 2.88
CA ALA A 56 8.87 -0.89 3.82
C ALA A 56 10.25 -0.81 4.48
N ALA A 57 11.32 -0.63 3.70
CA ALA A 57 12.68 -0.44 4.21
C ALA A 57 12.79 0.80 5.10
N GLY A 58 12.17 1.90 4.69
CA GLY A 58 12.15 3.15 5.43
C GLY A 58 11.38 3.08 6.76
N ILE A 59 10.33 2.26 6.85
CA ILE A 59 9.59 2.00 8.10
C ILE A 59 10.37 1.07 9.03
N ALA A 60 11.11 0.09 8.47
CA ALA A 60 11.96 -0.80 9.23
C ALA A 60 13.07 -0.02 9.97
N LEU A 61 13.70 0.96 9.30
CA LEU A 61 14.71 1.83 9.91
C LEU A 61 14.10 2.82 10.91
N PRO A 62 14.49 2.80 12.21
CA PRO A 62 13.93 3.70 13.23
C PRO A 62 14.07 5.19 12.89
N ARG A 63 15.20 5.59 12.28
CA ARG A 63 15.53 6.97 11.91
C ARG A 63 14.60 7.54 10.84
N THR A 64 14.18 6.72 9.87
CA THR A 64 13.32 7.13 8.74
C THR A 64 11.87 6.74 8.93
N ARG A 65 11.55 6.02 10.01
CA ARG A 65 10.23 5.42 10.26
C ARG A 65 9.10 6.42 10.22
N LYS A 66 9.27 7.58 10.85
CA LYS A 66 8.23 8.62 10.91
C LYS A 66 7.92 9.17 9.51
N ALA A 67 8.94 9.58 8.78
CA ALA A 67 8.80 10.10 7.42
C ALA A 67 8.21 9.03 6.47
N SER A 68 8.70 7.79 6.57
CA SER A 68 8.26 6.68 5.73
C SER A 68 6.83 6.24 6.06
N ALA A 69 6.41 6.29 7.33
CA ALA A 69 5.03 6.00 7.71
C ALA A 69 4.05 7.10 7.23
N LEU A 70 4.46 8.36 7.24
CA LEU A 70 3.68 9.45 6.65
C LEU A 70 3.59 9.33 5.13
N ALA A 71 4.72 9.01 4.48
CA ALA A 71 4.77 8.77 3.04
C ALA A 71 3.92 7.54 2.65
N ALA A 72 3.92 6.48 3.45
CA ALA A 72 3.05 5.32 3.26
C ALA A 72 1.56 5.68 3.42
N ALA A 73 1.22 6.54 4.39
CA ALA A 73 -0.15 7.04 4.52
C ALA A 73 -0.57 7.84 3.28
N ALA A 74 0.30 8.73 2.77
CA ALA A 74 0.05 9.48 1.55
C ALA A 74 -0.07 8.56 0.32
N PHE A 75 0.79 7.55 0.23
CA PHE A 75 0.76 6.53 -0.82
C PHE A 75 -0.56 5.76 -0.80
N PHE A 76 -1.00 5.29 0.38
CA PHE A 76 -2.30 4.64 0.52
C PHE A 76 -3.47 5.53 0.10
N VAL A 77 -3.42 6.84 0.36
CA VAL A 77 -4.43 7.77 -0.15
C VAL A 77 -4.35 7.90 -1.68
N GLY A 78 -3.14 7.99 -2.23
CA GLY A 78 -2.90 8.11 -3.67
C GLY A 78 -3.33 6.89 -4.50
N VAL A 79 -3.22 5.67 -3.95
CA VAL A 79 -3.68 4.44 -4.63
C VAL A 79 -5.15 4.13 -4.40
N PHE A 80 -5.86 4.86 -3.52
CA PHE A 80 -7.29 4.66 -3.27
C PHE A 80 -8.17 4.80 -4.53
N PRO A 81 -8.00 5.82 -5.39
CA PRO A 81 -8.75 5.90 -6.65
C PRO A 81 -8.52 4.69 -7.57
N ALA A 82 -7.30 4.14 -7.60
CA ALA A 82 -6.99 2.94 -8.39
C ALA A 82 -7.71 1.70 -7.84
N ASN A 83 -7.79 1.55 -6.51
CA ASN A 83 -8.53 0.46 -5.86
C ASN A 83 -10.06 0.59 -6.04
N VAL A 84 -10.59 1.82 -6.01
CA VAL A 84 -12.01 2.08 -6.33
C VAL A 84 -12.30 1.71 -7.77
N LYS A 85 -11.47 2.14 -8.72
CA LYS A 85 -11.61 1.77 -10.13
C LYS A 85 -11.56 0.25 -10.32
N MET A 86 -10.62 -0.44 -9.65
CA MET A 86 -10.56 -1.90 -9.68
C MET A 86 -11.85 -2.55 -9.20
N ALA A 87 -12.42 -2.10 -8.08
CA ALA A 87 -13.68 -2.63 -7.57
C ALA A 87 -14.86 -2.39 -8.54
N VAL A 88 -14.87 -1.24 -9.23
CA VAL A 88 -15.86 -0.91 -10.25
C VAL A 88 -15.67 -1.79 -11.51
N ASP A 89 -14.45 -1.95 -12.00
CA ASP A 89 -14.13 -2.75 -13.18
C ASP A 89 -14.38 -4.25 -12.92
N TRP A 90 -14.13 -4.70 -11.69
CA TRP A 90 -14.27 -6.11 -11.29
C TRP A 90 -15.68 -6.46 -10.79
N ARG A 91 -16.65 -5.53 -10.86
CA ARG A 91 -18.03 -5.78 -10.43
C ARG A 91 -18.73 -6.91 -11.20
N HIS A 92 -18.25 -7.19 -12.41
CA HIS A 92 -18.72 -8.25 -13.33
C HIS A 92 -17.79 -9.47 -13.39
N ARG A 93 -16.69 -9.49 -12.63
CA ARG A 93 -15.75 -10.62 -12.54
C ARG A 93 -16.30 -11.71 -11.61
N PRO A 94 -15.76 -12.95 -11.67
CA PRO A 94 -16.14 -14.03 -10.77
C PRO A 94 -16.07 -13.61 -9.29
N THR A 95 -17.01 -14.11 -8.49
CA THR A 95 -17.23 -13.78 -7.07
C THR A 95 -15.95 -13.66 -6.21
N PRO A 96 -14.95 -14.56 -6.29
CA PRO A 96 -13.74 -14.44 -5.46
C PRO A 96 -12.90 -13.19 -5.80
N GLN A 97 -12.81 -12.80 -7.07
CA GLN A 97 -12.06 -11.62 -7.49
C GLN A 97 -12.81 -10.34 -7.09
N LYS A 98 -14.13 -10.32 -7.29
CA LYS A 98 -15.00 -9.23 -6.84
C LYS A 98 -14.90 -9.03 -5.32
N ALA A 99 -14.95 -10.10 -4.53
CA ALA A 99 -14.83 -10.04 -3.07
C ALA A 99 -13.47 -9.51 -2.63
N ALA A 100 -12.37 -9.93 -3.28
CA ALA A 100 -11.03 -9.42 -2.98
C ALA A 100 -10.90 -7.92 -3.28
N ALA A 101 -11.41 -7.45 -4.43
CA ALA A 101 -11.37 -6.02 -4.77
C ALA A 101 -12.25 -5.18 -3.84
N LEU A 102 -13.45 -5.67 -3.50
CA LEU A 102 -14.37 -4.98 -2.60
C LEU A 102 -13.84 -4.95 -1.17
N GLY A 103 -13.18 -6.03 -0.71
CA GLY A 103 -12.59 -6.13 0.62
C GLY A 103 -11.38 -5.22 0.82
N ARG A 104 -10.63 -4.90 -0.25
CA ARG A 104 -9.50 -3.95 -0.18
C ARG A 104 -9.93 -2.53 0.17
N LEU A 105 -11.13 -2.11 -0.23
CA LEU A 105 -11.65 -0.76 0.04
C LEU A 105 -11.80 -0.45 1.54
N PRO A 106 -12.54 -1.24 2.35
CA PRO A 106 -12.64 -0.99 3.79
C PRO A 106 -11.33 -1.27 4.52
N LEU A 107 -10.46 -2.17 4.01
CA LEU A 107 -9.15 -2.46 4.61
C LEU A 107 -8.15 -1.30 4.51
N GLN A 108 -8.35 -0.40 3.54
CA GLN A 108 -7.46 0.74 3.32
C GLN A 108 -7.55 1.78 4.45
N LEU A 109 -8.73 1.96 5.05
CA LEU A 109 -8.97 2.88 6.17
C LEU A 109 -8.15 2.48 7.43
N PRO A 110 -8.23 1.24 7.92
CA PRO A 110 -7.37 0.74 8.99
C PRO A 110 -5.87 0.89 8.67
N LEU A 111 -5.45 0.63 7.42
CA LEU A 111 -4.04 0.76 7.02
C LEU A 111 -3.53 2.21 7.10
N VAL A 112 -4.33 3.18 6.64
CA VAL A 112 -3.99 4.61 6.76
C VAL A 112 -3.93 5.04 8.22
N LEU A 113 -4.91 4.63 9.03
CA LEU A 113 -4.92 4.93 10.47
C LEU A 113 -3.74 4.28 11.19
N TRP A 114 -3.36 3.07 10.80
CA TRP A 114 -2.22 2.34 11.34
C TRP A 114 -0.91 3.03 10.96
N ALA A 115 -0.73 3.45 9.70
CA ALA A 115 0.43 4.22 9.27
C ALA A 115 0.58 5.53 10.06
N ARG A 116 -0.52 6.28 10.28
CA ARG A 116 -0.52 7.48 11.15
C ARG A 116 -0.20 7.14 12.61
N SER A 117 -0.66 6.00 13.11
CA SER A 117 -0.33 5.53 14.46
C SER A 117 1.16 5.20 14.63
N VAL A 118 1.77 4.57 13.61
CA VAL A 118 3.22 4.29 13.57
C VAL A 118 4.01 5.60 13.51
N ALA A 119 3.59 6.57 12.71
CA ALA A 119 4.23 7.90 12.64
C ALA A 119 4.22 8.63 14.00
N ARG A 120 3.07 8.67 14.69
CA ARG A 120 2.94 9.30 16.02
C ARG A 120 3.72 8.56 17.12
N SER A 121 3.90 7.25 16.98
CA SER A 121 4.67 6.44 17.94
C SER A 121 6.19 6.54 17.75
N GLY A 122 6.64 7.14 16.63
CA GLY A 122 8.03 7.53 16.40
C GLY A 122 8.40 8.86 17.06
N GLU A 123 7.43 9.77 17.24
CA GLU A 123 7.61 11.08 17.91
C GLU A 123 7.94 10.97 19.39
N GLY A 124 7.35 10.02 20.13
CA GLY A 124 7.60 9.86 21.56
C GLY A 124 8.92 9.14 21.92
N ARG A 125 9.80 8.92 20.94
CA ARG A 125 11.09 8.21 21.10
C ARG A 125 12.29 8.98 20.52
N SER A 126 12.06 10.16 19.94
CA SER A 126 13.09 11.13 19.56
C SER A 126 13.19 12.21 20.63
#